data_AF-A0A8T0E227-F1
#
_entry.id   AF-A0A8T0E227-F1
#
_cell.length_a   1.000
_cell.length_b   1.000
_cell.length_c   1.000
_cell.angle_alpha   90.00
_cell.angle_beta   90.00
_cell.angle_gamma   90.00
#
_symmetry.space_group_name_H-M   'P 1'
#
loop_
_entity.id
_entity.type
_entity.pdbx_description
1 polymer ?
#
loop_
_entity_poly.entity_id
_entity_poly.type
_entity_poly.pdbx_seq_one_letter_code
_entity_poly.pdbx_strand_id
1 'polypeptide(L)'
;MLAADIKWDEMNILQTLHPPDKDYGHMKIDEPKTPYSYYEDKSGQEISGHGSDTLDADLLAKKINLCSEKEVKPKVLDSPSEDENDEEETEEERAQRSAFEYKRKMHYNEFYAVKLARKLIDKDDDELEPEEEDRL
;
A
#
# COMPACT_ATOMS: atom_id res chain seq x y z
N MET A 1 -26.37 8.35 19.83
CA MET A 1 -25.00 8.37 20.39
C MET A 1 -24.36 9.66 19.94
N LEU A 2 -23.97 10.53 20.86
CA LEU A 2 -23.14 11.69 20.53
C LEU A 2 -21.77 11.15 20.11
N ALA A 3 -21.26 11.55 18.94
CA ALA A 3 -19.91 11.22 18.53
C ALA A 3 -18.95 11.78 19.59
N ALA A 4 -18.00 10.97 20.05
CA ALA A 4 -16.95 11.46 20.92
C ALA A 4 -16.12 12.49 20.14
N ASP A 5 -15.94 13.68 20.71
CA ASP A 5 -15.08 14.70 20.13
C ASP A 5 -13.64 14.15 20.02
N ILE A 6 -13.08 14.20 18.82
CA ILE A 6 -11.70 13.78 18.56
C ILE A 6 -10.78 14.86 19.12
N LYS A 7 -9.88 14.47 20.04
CA LYS A 7 -8.78 15.32 20.52
C LYS A 7 -7.45 14.74 20.09
N TRP A 8 -6.52 15.61 19.71
CA TRP A 8 -5.14 15.22 19.42
C TRP A 8 -4.27 15.35 20.67
N ASP A 9 -3.20 14.56 20.71
CA ASP A 9 -2.14 14.71 21.72
C ASP A 9 -1.06 15.64 21.17
N GLU A 10 -1.16 16.93 21.48
CA GLU A 10 -0.25 17.96 20.99
C GLU A 10 1.22 17.67 21.34
N MET A 11 1.47 16.99 22.48
CA MET A 11 2.83 16.63 22.87
C MET A 11 3.41 15.57 21.92
N ASN A 12 2.60 14.63 21.46
CA ASN A 12 3.01 13.62 20.49
C ASN A 12 3.31 14.23 19.12
N ILE A 13 2.47 15.17 18.65
CA ILE A 13 2.68 15.87 17.37
C ILE A 13 4.02 16.63 17.39
N LEU A 14 4.28 17.40 18.44
CA LEU A 14 5.52 18.16 18.60
C LEU A 14 6.77 17.27 18.67
N GLN A 15 6.68 16.08 19.27
CA GLN A 15 7.82 15.13 19.32
C GLN A 15 8.20 14.57 17.95
N THR A 16 7.24 14.50 17.02
CA THR A 16 7.48 14.02 15.64
C THR A 16 7.91 15.14 14.68
N LEU A 17 7.72 16.41 15.06
CA LEU A 17 8.25 17.54 14.30
C LEU A 17 9.77 17.50 14.38
N HIS A 18 10.43 17.42 13.22
CA HIS A 18 11.85 17.08 13.15
C HIS A 18 12.68 18.21 13.76
N PRO A 19 13.31 18.00 14.93
CA PRO A 19 14.11 19.05 15.54
C PRO A 19 15.30 19.37 14.62
N PRO A 20 15.70 20.65 14.46
CA PRO A 20 16.80 21.04 13.59
C PRO A 20 18.15 20.40 13.97
N ASP A 21 18.26 19.89 15.20
CA ASP A 21 19.40 19.17 15.75
C ASP A 21 19.38 17.65 15.53
N LYS A 22 18.31 17.09 14.94
CA LYS A 22 18.17 15.65 14.71
C LYS A 22 18.03 15.31 13.25
N ASP A 23 19.11 14.75 12.72
CA ASP A 23 19.11 14.11 11.42
C ASP A 23 18.69 12.63 11.56
N TYR A 24 17.39 12.35 11.43
CA TYR A 24 16.79 11.01 11.58
C TYR A 24 17.30 10.01 10.52
N GLY A 25 18.54 9.56 10.67
CA GLY A 25 19.12 8.48 9.88
C GLY A 25 19.65 8.88 8.49
N HIS A 26 19.78 10.17 8.15
CA HIS A 26 20.53 10.56 6.95
C HIS A 26 22.06 10.57 7.19
N MET A 27 22.50 10.45 8.44
CA MET A 27 23.88 10.14 8.75
C MET A 27 24.27 8.79 8.13
N LYS A 28 25.24 8.81 7.21
CA LYS A 28 25.93 7.60 6.77
C LYS A 28 26.73 7.06 7.95
N ILE A 29 26.23 6.02 8.59
CA ILE A 29 26.95 5.31 9.63
C ILE A 29 28.01 4.46 8.93
N ASP A 30 29.29 4.64 9.25
CA ASP A 30 30.39 3.82 8.74
C ASP A 30 30.41 2.40 9.37
N GLU A 31 29.26 1.92 9.86
CA GLU A 31 29.16 0.59 10.44
C GLU A 31 29.28 -0.45 9.32
N PRO A 32 30.17 -1.45 9.48
CA PRO A 32 30.24 -2.55 8.54
C PRO A 32 28.87 -3.23 8.46
N LYS A 33 28.45 -3.61 7.25
CA LYS A 33 27.17 -4.28 7.03
C LYS A 33 27.02 -5.46 7.98
N THR A 34 25.96 -5.45 8.78
CA THR A 34 25.62 -6.57 9.68
C THR A 34 25.52 -7.86 8.85
N PRO A 35 26.29 -8.91 9.16
CA PRO A 35 26.22 -10.18 8.45
C PRO A 35 24.80 -10.76 8.49
N TYR A 36 24.32 -11.32 7.38
CA TYR A 36 23.04 -12.02 7.37
C TYR A 36 23.15 -13.33 8.17
N SER A 37 22.17 -13.58 9.05
CA SER A 37 22.02 -14.87 9.74
C SER A 37 21.09 -15.76 8.91
N TYR A 38 21.64 -16.86 8.40
CA TYR A 38 20.86 -17.94 7.81
C TYR A 38 20.43 -18.86 8.94
N TYR A 39 19.13 -18.89 9.23
CA TYR A 39 18.58 -19.85 10.19
C TYR A 39 18.23 -21.12 9.43
N GLU A 40 19.03 -22.15 9.65
CA GLU A 40 18.68 -23.53 9.30
C GLU A 40 17.70 -24.07 10.34
N ASP A 41 16.64 -24.72 9.89
CA ASP A 41 15.72 -25.41 10.78
C ASP A 41 16.35 -26.71 11.33
N LYS A 42 15.65 -27.39 12.25
CA LYS A 42 16.09 -28.69 12.79
C LYS A 42 16.10 -29.83 11.74
N SER A 43 15.63 -29.54 10.52
CA SER A 43 15.63 -30.42 9.34
C SER A 43 16.84 -30.18 8.44
N GLY A 44 17.63 -29.11 8.66
CA GLY A 44 18.71 -28.68 7.78
C GLY A 44 18.23 -27.96 6.51
N GLN A 45 17.00 -27.44 6.50
CA GLN A 45 16.43 -26.70 5.37
C GLN A 45 16.45 -25.19 5.65
N GLU A 46 16.93 -24.40 4.70
CA GLU A 46 16.90 -22.94 4.82
C GLU A 46 15.45 -22.45 4.87
N ILE A 47 15.04 -21.87 6.00
CA ILE A 47 13.76 -21.17 6.09
C ILE A 47 13.95 -19.81 5.41
N SER A 48 13.76 -19.78 4.09
CA SER A 48 13.32 -18.54 3.46
C SER A 48 11.99 -18.17 4.13
N GLY A 49 11.83 -16.93 4.59
CA GLY A 49 10.67 -16.46 5.38
C GLY A 49 9.30 -16.61 4.71
N HIS A 50 9.25 -17.24 3.54
CA HIS A 50 8.05 -17.73 2.90
C HIS A 50 7.75 -19.16 3.39
N GLY A 51 7.37 -19.28 4.67
CA GLY A 51 6.66 -20.46 5.14
C GLY A 51 5.48 -20.72 4.20
N SER A 52 5.12 -22.00 4.00
CA SER A 52 4.02 -22.44 3.16
C SER A 52 2.65 -22.04 3.73
N ASP A 53 2.48 -20.78 4.10
CA ASP A 53 1.21 -20.21 4.56
C ASP A 53 0.39 -19.89 3.31
N THR A 54 -0.11 -20.94 2.68
CA THR A 54 -0.96 -20.86 1.51
C THR A 54 -2.33 -20.34 1.93
N LEU A 55 -2.63 -19.09 1.59
CA LEU A 55 -3.94 -18.50 1.83
C LEU A 55 -5.01 -19.22 0.99
N ASP A 56 -6.16 -19.52 1.59
CA ASP A 56 -7.32 -20.08 0.90
C ASP A 56 -7.95 -19.02 -0.03
N ALA A 57 -7.86 -19.29 -1.34
CA ALA A 57 -8.35 -18.40 -2.39
C ALA A 57 -9.88 -18.19 -2.33
N ASP A 58 -10.64 -19.23 -1.97
CA ASP A 58 -12.10 -19.15 -1.92
C ASP A 58 -12.58 -18.29 -0.76
N LEU A 59 -11.88 -18.39 0.37
CA LEU A 59 -12.14 -17.56 1.54
C LEU A 59 -11.81 -16.08 1.28
N LEU A 60 -10.77 -15.81 0.48
CA LEU A 60 -10.42 -14.45 0.07
C LEU A 60 -11.48 -13.87 -0.88
N ALA A 61 -11.90 -14.61 -1.90
CA ALA A 61 -12.92 -14.18 -2.87
C ALA A 61 -14.24 -13.81 -2.18
N LYS A 62 -14.71 -14.65 -1.25
CA LYS A 62 -15.92 -14.36 -0.45
C LYS A 62 -15.81 -13.05 0.31
N LYS A 63 -14.67 -12.78 0.96
CA LYS A 63 -14.44 -11.55 1.73
C LYS A 63 -14.45 -10.29 0.83
N ILE A 64 -13.91 -10.38 -0.38
CA ILE A 64 -13.88 -9.27 -1.34
C ILE A 64 -15.31 -8.91 -1.80
N ASN A 65 -16.12 -9.93 -2.16
CA ASN A 65 -17.48 -9.72 -2.67
C ASN A 65 -18.42 -9.07 -1.62
N LEU A 66 -18.30 -9.49 -0.36
CA LEU A 66 -19.03 -8.90 0.78
C LEU A 66 -18.75 -7.40 0.98
N CYS A 67 -17.58 -6.92 0.58
CA CYS A 67 -17.25 -5.50 0.60
C CYS A 67 -17.82 -4.74 -0.60
N SER A 68 -17.96 -5.38 -1.76
CA SER A 68 -18.45 -4.74 -2.99
C SER A 68 -19.97 -4.51 -3.05
N GLU A 69 -20.77 -5.30 -2.32
CA GLU A 69 -22.24 -5.16 -2.28
C GLU A 69 -22.71 -3.88 -1.54
N LYS A 70 -21.81 -3.25 -0.78
CA LYS A 70 -22.06 -1.95 -0.18
C LYS A 70 -21.69 -0.88 -1.20
N GLU A 71 -22.68 -0.24 -1.83
CA GLU A 71 -22.50 0.90 -2.75
C GLU A 71 -21.94 2.18 -2.06
N VAL A 72 -21.18 2.03 -0.97
CA VAL A 72 -20.52 3.12 -0.28
C VAL A 72 -19.14 3.25 -0.90
N LYS A 73 -18.95 4.27 -1.75
CA LYS A 73 -17.62 4.62 -2.22
C LYS A 73 -16.71 4.84 -1.00
N PRO A 74 -15.56 4.17 -0.91
CA PRO A 74 -14.64 4.40 0.18
C PRO A 74 -14.18 5.85 0.16
N LYS A 75 -14.18 6.52 1.33
CA LYS A 75 -13.73 7.91 1.52
C LYS A 75 -12.34 8.20 0.96
N VAL A 76 -11.52 7.18 0.70
CA VAL A 76 -10.21 7.31 0.05
C VAL A 76 -10.30 7.79 -1.40
N LEU A 77 -11.47 7.66 -2.04
CA LEU A 77 -11.74 8.17 -3.39
C LEU A 77 -12.20 9.63 -3.38
N ASP A 78 -12.57 10.18 -2.22
CA ASP A 78 -12.75 11.61 -2.09
C ASP A 78 -11.35 12.23 -2.05
N SER A 79 -10.95 12.89 -3.15
CA SER A 79 -9.72 13.66 -3.15
C SER A 79 -9.85 14.73 -2.06
N PRO A 80 -9.04 14.70 -0.99
CA PRO A 80 -8.97 15.83 -0.12
C PRO A 80 -8.54 17.02 -0.99
N SER A 81 -9.30 18.10 -0.87
CA SER A 81 -8.98 19.42 -1.40
C SER A 81 -7.47 19.67 -1.32
N GLU A 82 -6.91 20.31 -2.34
CA GLU A 82 -5.61 20.95 -2.25
C GLU A 82 -5.60 21.75 -0.94
N ASP A 83 -4.87 21.24 0.04
CA ASP A 83 -4.68 21.90 1.32
C ASP A 83 -3.69 23.02 0.99
N GLU A 84 -4.22 24.23 0.80
CA GLU A 84 -3.44 25.47 0.80
C GLU A 84 -2.90 25.64 2.21
N ASN A 85 -1.90 24.82 2.56
CA ASN A 85 -1.14 25.01 3.76
C ASN A 85 -0.25 26.24 3.51
N ASP A 86 -0.78 27.41 3.86
CA ASP A 86 -0.12 28.72 3.86
C ASP A 86 0.87 28.82 5.04
N GLU A 87 1.59 27.72 5.30
CA GLU A 87 2.76 27.72 6.15
C GLU A 87 3.87 28.48 5.40
N GLU A 88 4.54 29.41 6.10
CA GLU A 88 5.71 30.15 5.58
C GLU A 88 6.88 29.18 5.33
N GLU A 89 6.80 28.43 4.23
CA GLU A 89 7.85 27.55 3.78
C GLU A 89 8.94 28.31 3.04
N THR A 90 10.17 27.82 3.18
CA THR A 90 11.25 28.25 2.30
C THR A 90 10.99 27.79 0.85
N GLU A 91 11.58 28.49 -0.11
CA GLU A 91 11.43 28.15 -1.53
C GLU A 91 11.99 26.76 -1.86
N GLU A 92 13.00 26.29 -1.10
CA GLU A 92 13.57 24.95 -1.22
C GLU A 92 12.61 23.86 -0.74
N GLU A 93 11.93 24.06 0.39
CA GLU A 93 10.94 23.10 0.94
C GLU A 93 9.73 22.96 0.01
N ARG A 94 9.25 24.07 -0.55
CA ARG A 94 8.18 24.08 -1.53
C ARG A 94 8.55 23.28 -2.78
N ALA A 95 9.77 23.43 -3.27
CA ALA A 95 10.26 22.67 -4.42
C ALA A 95 10.35 21.16 -4.11
N GLN A 96 10.81 20.79 -2.91
CA GLN A 96 10.86 19.39 -2.47
C GLN A 96 9.47 18.77 -2.36
N ARG A 97 8.51 19.49 -1.78
CA ARG A 97 7.10 19.07 -1.71
C ARG A 97 6.52 18.84 -3.10
N SER A 98 6.67 19.81 -4.00
CA SER A 98 6.18 19.70 -5.38
C SER A 98 6.79 18.49 -6.10
N ALA A 99 8.10 18.27 -5.94
CA ALA A 99 8.77 17.11 -6.52
C ALA A 99 8.27 15.78 -5.93
N PHE A 100 8.00 15.74 -4.62
CA PHE A 100 7.42 14.56 -3.96
C PHE A 100 6.01 14.28 -4.45
N GLU A 101 5.14 15.29 -4.53
CA GLU A 101 3.77 15.15 -5.04
C GLU A 101 3.76 14.65 -6.48
N TYR A 102 4.63 15.20 -7.33
CA TYR A 102 4.80 14.73 -8.70
C TYR A 102 5.21 13.26 -8.75
N LYS A 103 6.23 12.86 -7.98
CA LYS A 103 6.66 11.45 -7.89
C LYS A 103 5.54 10.55 -7.38
N ARG A 104 4.82 10.98 -6.35
CA ARG A 104 3.69 10.24 -5.76
C ARG A 104 2.59 10.01 -6.80
N LYS A 105 2.24 11.05 -7.55
CA LYS A 105 1.25 10.99 -8.64
C LYS A 105 1.65 10.02 -9.75
N MET A 106 2.94 9.96 -10.09
CA MET A 106 3.45 9.02 -11.08
C MET A 106 3.54 7.59 -10.56
N HIS A 107 3.77 7.40 -9.26
CA HIS A 107 3.91 6.08 -8.63
C HIS A 107 2.58 5.34 -8.50
N TYR A 108 1.54 5.99 -7.97
CA TYR A 108 0.24 5.37 -7.76
C TYR A 108 -0.59 5.34 -9.06
N ASN A 109 -0.29 4.38 -9.93
CA ASN A 109 -0.92 4.18 -11.24
C ASN A 109 -1.70 2.85 -11.35
N GLU A 110 -2.02 2.22 -10.23
CA GLU A 110 -2.59 0.87 -10.12
C GLU A 110 -3.90 0.70 -10.89
N PHE A 111 -4.65 1.77 -11.13
CA PHE A 111 -5.85 1.74 -11.96
C PHE A 111 -5.60 1.13 -13.35
N TYR A 112 -4.44 1.38 -13.96
CA TYR A 112 -4.09 0.78 -15.24
C TYR A 112 -3.88 -0.73 -15.12
N ALA A 113 -3.21 -1.18 -14.05
CA ALA A 113 -3.00 -2.59 -13.77
C ALA A 113 -4.33 -3.31 -13.51
N VAL A 114 -5.22 -2.73 -12.69
CA VAL A 114 -6.56 -3.28 -12.41
C VAL A 114 -7.38 -3.36 -13.69
N LYS A 115 -7.35 -2.32 -14.53
CA LYS A 115 -8.06 -2.30 -15.81
C LYS A 115 -7.54 -3.36 -16.77
N LEU A 116 -6.22 -3.61 -16.79
CA LEU A 116 -5.62 -4.66 -17.60
C LEU A 116 -5.98 -6.05 -17.06
N ALA A 117 -5.87 -6.27 -15.76
CA ALA A 117 -6.23 -7.52 -15.11
C ALA A 117 -7.68 -7.91 -15.40
N ARG A 118 -8.61 -6.96 -15.30
CA ARG A 118 -10.02 -7.20 -15.66
C ARG A 118 -10.20 -7.70 -17.10
N LYS A 119 -9.49 -7.09 -18.06
CA LYS A 119 -9.53 -7.53 -19.47
C LYS A 119 -8.89 -8.89 -19.71
N LEU A 120 -7.96 -9.32 -18.86
CA LEU A 120 -7.35 -10.65 -18.98
C LEU A 120 -8.32 -11.70 -18.45
N ILE A 121 -8.94 -11.46 -17.29
CA ILE A 121 -9.99 -12.33 -16.74
C ILE A 121 -11.15 -12.51 -17.72
N ASP A 122 -11.66 -11.40 -18.29
CA ASP A 122 -12.77 -11.48 -19.26
C ASP A 122 -12.43 -12.36 -20.48
N LYS A 123 -11.15 -12.40 -20.92
CA LYS A 123 -10.72 -13.25 -22.04
C LYS A 123 -10.51 -14.70 -21.65
N ASP A 124 -9.95 -14.94 -20.47
CA ASP A 124 -9.76 -16.29 -19.95
C ASP A 124 -11.13 -16.98 -19.72
N ASP A 125 -12.17 -16.22 -19.35
CA ASP A 125 -13.55 -16.71 -19.23
C ASP A 125 -14.19 -17.02 -20.61
N ASP A 126 -13.95 -16.21 -21.64
CA ASP A 126 -14.44 -16.44 -23.01
C ASP A 126 -13.77 -17.68 -23.66
N GLU A 127 -12.52 -18.02 -23.30
CA GLU A 127 -11.80 -19.21 -23.79
C GLU A 127 -12.26 -20.54 -23.14
N LEU A 128 -13.13 -20.48 -22.12
CA LEU A 128 -13.71 -21.64 -21.43
C LEU A 128 -15.16 -21.95 -21.86
N GLU A 129 -15.67 -21.35 -22.94
CA GLU A 129 -16.90 -21.83 -23.57
C GLU A 129 -16.72 -23.30 -23.99
N PRO A 130 -17.52 -24.25 -23.46
CA PRO A 130 -17.36 -25.66 -23.77
C PRO A 130 -17.63 -25.89 -25.25
N GLU A 131 -16.70 -26.59 -25.91
CA GLU A 131 -16.99 -27.28 -27.16
C GLU A 131 -18.27 -28.09 -26.96
N GLU A 132 -19.34 -27.64 -27.61
CA GLU A 132 -20.65 -28.29 -27.67
C GLU A 132 -20.49 -29.79 -27.96
N GLU A 133 -20.78 -30.58 -26.94
CA GLU A 133 -21.49 -31.86 -27.00
C GLU A 133 -21.33 -32.71 -28.28
N ASP A 134 -20.14 -33.27 -28.51
CA ASP A 134 -19.99 -34.48 -29.32
C ASP A 134 -20.38 -35.71 -28.46
N ARG A 135 -21.69 -35.88 -28.23
CA ARG A 135 -22.26 -37.12 -27.65
C ARG A 135 -23.47 -37.61 -28.46
N LEU A 136 -23.14 -38.48 -29.41
CA LEU A 136 -23.94 -39.51 -30.12
C LEU A 136 -25.04 -39.06 -31.11
#